data_AF-A0A672ZGU2-F1
#
_entry.id   AF-A0A672ZGU2-F1
#
_cell.length_a   1.000
_cell.length_b   1.000
_cell.length_c   1.000
_cell.angle_alpha   90.00
_cell.angle_beta   90.00
_cell.angle_gamma   90.00
#
_symmetry.space_group_name_H-M   'P 1'
#
loop_
_entity.id
_entity.type
_entity.pdbx_description
1 polymer ?
#
loop_
_entity_poly.entity_id
_entity_poly.type
_entity_poly.pdbx_seq_one_letter_code
_entity_poly.pdbx_strand_id
1 'polypeptide(L)'
;MSSFNTFEVVHPQERIYNLIPREEVHIEKSQRYSLSKFRPTVVREKKITNPTMKTMGPAKVEVPSPDKYLKKHSKEPKLPESEGSYPRFEKPPVPTRTDHPTMGIHTKRDFIRTTTVVPKKPQPISVDTNRGHKQPLENSGLVPKYIKKKDYGEVPVYLQQRNEEQQRAQEAYDSYVREQKEQGAMKQLSDEERQSILERLKANWDKLHHEYQSLSLVTDMLSKKAHKERLEAAMKQLETDIEFFERFKILYVPNK
;
A
#
# COMPACT_ATOMS: atom_id res chain seq x y z
N MET A 1 -7.07 59.27 16.62
CA MET A 1 -5.64 59.57 16.86
C MET A 1 -4.83 58.57 16.04
N SER A 2 -4.44 58.92 14.80
CA SER A 2 -3.58 58.06 13.98
C SER A 2 -2.13 58.53 14.10
N SER A 3 -1.30 57.69 14.69
CA SER A 3 0.13 57.90 14.88
C SER A 3 0.84 58.03 13.54
N PHE A 4 1.51 59.14 13.31
CA PHE A 4 2.42 59.32 12.18
C PHE A 4 3.71 58.55 12.46
N ASN A 5 4.01 57.54 11.62
CA ASN A 5 5.31 56.89 11.58
C ASN A 5 6.37 57.89 11.13
N THR A 6 7.24 58.31 12.03
CA THR A 6 8.48 59.03 11.70
C THR A 6 9.48 58.01 11.16
N PHE A 7 9.74 58.03 9.85
CA PHE A 7 10.85 57.30 9.27
C PHE A 7 12.16 57.98 9.70
N GLU A 8 12.90 57.31 10.58
CA GLU A 8 14.23 57.73 11.00
C GLU A 8 15.21 57.49 9.84
N VAL A 9 15.74 58.58 9.28
CA VAL A 9 16.70 58.52 8.18
C VAL A 9 18.06 58.14 8.76
N VAL A 10 18.42 56.87 8.66
CA VAL A 10 19.74 56.36 9.06
C VAL A 10 20.76 56.80 8.02
N HIS A 11 21.61 57.78 8.37
CA HIS A 11 22.75 58.17 7.54
C HIS A 11 23.90 57.16 7.69
N PRO A 12 24.51 56.69 6.59
CA PRO A 12 25.65 55.77 6.66
C PRO A 12 26.89 56.48 7.24
N GLN A 13 27.74 55.73 7.96
CA GLN A 13 29.00 56.25 8.52
C GLN A 13 29.86 56.93 7.44
N GLU A 14 30.36 58.12 7.76
CA GLU A 14 31.19 58.92 6.86
C GLU A 14 32.46 58.15 6.46
N ARG A 15 32.63 57.92 5.15
CA ARG A 15 33.81 57.27 4.54
C ARG A 15 34.23 58.07 3.33
N ILE A 16 35.53 58.26 3.15
CA ILE A 16 36.12 59.06 2.04
C ILE A 16 35.64 58.56 0.66
N TYR A 17 35.36 57.27 0.51
CA TYR A 17 34.88 56.67 -0.73
C TYR A 17 33.42 57.02 -1.10
N ASN A 18 32.63 57.58 -0.18
CA ASN A 18 31.24 57.98 -0.40
C ASN A 18 31.10 59.49 -0.74
N LEU A 19 32.21 60.21 -0.90
CA LEU A 19 32.22 61.65 -1.21
C LEU A 19 31.74 61.97 -2.64
N ILE A 20 31.82 61.00 -3.56
CA ILE A 20 31.33 61.14 -4.93
C ILE A 20 29.97 60.43 -5.01
N PRO A 21 28.85 61.16 -5.23
CA PRO A 21 27.55 60.55 -5.42
C PRO A 21 27.59 59.54 -6.58
N ARG A 22 27.08 58.33 -6.37
CA ARG A 22 26.89 57.38 -7.46
C ARG A 22 25.73 57.86 -8.32
N GLU A 23 25.90 57.86 -9.62
CA GLU A 23 24.86 58.23 -10.56
C GLU A 23 23.68 57.25 -10.43
N GLU A 24 22.51 57.75 -10.00
CA GLU A 24 21.32 56.94 -9.87
C GLU A 24 20.77 56.63 -11.27
N VAL A 25 20.84 55.36 -11.67
CA VAL A 25 20.24 54.91 -12.93
C VAL A 25 18.72 54.90 -12.77
N HIS A 26 18.04 55.93 -13.27
CA HIS A 26 16.59 55.95 -13.30
C HIS A 26 16.06 54.88 -14.27
N ILE A 27 15.43 53.84 -13.73
CA ILE A 27 14.75 52.81 -14.51
C ILE A 27 13.44 53.40 -15.05
N GLU A 28 13.36 53.63 -16.36
CA GLU A 28 12.10 54.02 -17.00
C GLU A 28 11.08 52.88 -16.91
N LYS A 29 9.87 53.18 -16.40
CA LYS A 29 8.77 52.20 -16.33
C LYS A 29 8.29 51.88 -17.75
N SER A 30 8.09 50.60 -18.07
CA SER A 30 7.56 50.20 -19.37
C SER A 30 6.17 50.79 -19.61
N GLN A 31 5.88 51.14 -20.87
CA GLN A 31 4.57 51.65 -21.27
C GLN A 31 3.50 50.60 -20.98
N ARG A 32 2.45 51.00 -20.26
CA ARG A 32 1.29 50.13 -19.99
C ARG A 32 0.63 49.77 -21.31
N TYR A 33 0.19 48.52 -21.48
CA TYR A 33 -0.62 48.10 -22.64
C TYR A 33 -1.90 48.94 -22.73
N SER A 34 -1.86 50.00 -23.53
CA SER A 34 -2.99 50.89 -23.72
C SER A 34 -3.81 50.40 -24.91
N LEU A 35 -4.99 49.85 -24.59
CA LEU A 35 -6.20 49.63 -25.43
C LEU A 35 -6.46 48.19 -25.91
N SER A 36 -7.65 47.69 -25.56
CA SER A 36 -8.22 46.41 -26.02
C SER A 36 -8.47 46.44 -27.53
N LYS A 37 -8.15 45.32 -28.21
CA LYS A 37 -8.39 45.09 -29.65
C LYS A 37 -9.85 45.36 -30.08
N PHE A 38 -10.79 45.23 -29.15
CA PHE A 38 -12.22 45.37 -29.41
C PHE A 38 -12.77 46.78 -29.18
N ARG A 39 -11.95 47.71 -28.69
CA ARG A 39 -12.35 49.11 -28.46
C ARG A 39 -12.97 49.79 -29.71
N PRO A 40 -12.44 49.67 -30.94
CA PRO A 40 -13.05 50.34 -32.09
C PRO A 40 -14.45 49.81 -32.43
N THR A 41 -14.69 48.50 -32.28
CA THR A 41 -16.00 47.88 -32.53
C THR A 41 -17.06 48.39 -31.56
N VAL A 42 -16.74 48.39 -30.26
CA VAL A 42 -17.65 48.88 -29.20
C VAL A 42 -18.01 50.36 -29.40
N VAL A 43 -17.06 51.19 -29.83
CA VAL A 43 -17.32 52.61 -30.12
C VAL A 43 -18.28 52.77 -31.30
N ARG A 44 -18.20 51.92 -32.33
CA ARG A 44 -19.11 51.96 -33.48
C ARG A 44 -20.53 51.52 -33.09
N GLU A 45 -20.67 50.40 -32.39
CA GLU A 45 -21.97 49.90 -31.92
C GLU A 45 -22.70 50.91 -31.01
N LYS A 46 -21.96 51.56 -30.10
CA LYS A 46 -22.51 52.58 -29.21
C LYS A 46 -22.94 53.86 -29.94
N LYS A 47 -22.32 54.19 -31.08
CA LYS A 47 -22.75 55.33 -31.92
C LYS A 47 -23.99 55.00 -32.74
N ILE A 48 -24.08 53.80 -33.31
CA ILE A 48 -25.21 53.39 -34.18
C ILE A 48 -26.52 53.33 -33.39
N THR A 49 -26.48 52.85 -32.15
CA THR A 49 -27.67 52.67 -31.31
C THR A 49 -28.24 53.97 -30.73
N ASN A 50 -27.50 55.08 -30.81
CA ASN A 50 -27.91 56.37 -30.26
C ASN A 50 -28.16 57.38 -31.40
N PRO A 51 -29.39 57.47 -31.94
CA PRO A 51 -29.72 58.56 -32.85
C PRO A 51 -29.58 59.88 -32.10
N THR A 52 -28.95 60.87 -32.73
CA THR A 52 -28.75 62.20 -32.15
C THR A 52 -30.10 62.81 -31.79
N MET A 53 -30.23 63.33 -30.56
CA MET A 53 -31.39 64.11 -30.09
C MET A 53 -32.71 63.33 -29.91
N LYS A 54 -32.65 62.02 -29.60
CA LYS A 54 -33.84 61.14 -29.42
C LYS A 54 -34.82 61.57 -28.32
N THR A 55 -34.34 62.11 -27.19
CA THR A 55 -35.18 62.35 -26.00
C THR A 55 -35.89 63.70 -26.01
N MET A 56 -35.21 64.78 -26.40
CA MET A 56 -35.72 66.15 -26.27
C MET A 56 -35.74 66.95 -27.60
N GLY A 57 -35.31 66.37 -28.72
CA GLY A 57 -35.22 67.08 -30.01
C GLY A 57 -34.19 68.23 -30.03
N PRO A 58 -34.15 69.03 -31.11
CA PRO A 58 -33.26 70.19 -31.20
C PRO A 58 -33.71 71.39 -30.39
N ALA A 59 -32.74 72.07 -29.74
CA ALA A 59 -32.99 73.26 -28.91
C ALA A 59 -33.63 74.42 -29.70
N LYS A 60 -33.29 74.54 -30.99
CA LYS A 60 -33.95 75.44 -31.93
C LYS A 60 -34.23 74.65 -33.20
N VAL A 61 -35.50 74.43 -33.50
CA VAL A 61 -35.93 73.75 -34.73
C VAL A 61 -35.69 74.70 -35.89
N GLU A 62 -34.85 74.31 -36.84
CA GLU A 62 -34.67 75.06 -38.07
C GLU A 62 -35.94 74.96 -38.91
N VAL A 63 -36.57 76.10 -39.19
CA VAL A 63 -37.75 76.17 -40.06
C VAL A 63 -37.28 76.05 -41.51
N PRO A 64 -37.83 75.13 -42.32
CA PRO A 64 -37.41 74.99 -43.71
C PRO A 64 -37.74 76.26 -44.50
N SER A 65 -36.83 76.68 -45.38
CA SER A 65 -37.06 77.78 -46.31
C SER A 65 -38.27 77.48 -47.23
N PRO A 66 -39.16 78.46 -47.52
CA PRO A 66 -40.34 78.26 -48.38
C PRO A 66 -40.03 77.66 -49.76
N ASP A 67 -38.84 77.90 -50.29
CA ASP A 67 -38.40 77.39 -51.59
C ASP A 67 -38.17 75.85 -51.58
N LYS A 68 -37.98 75.26 -50.39
CA LYS A 68 -37.74 73.82 -50.20
C LYS A 68 -39.03 73.06 -49.87
N TYR A 69 -40.09 73.32 -50.64
CA TYR A 69 -41.35 72.59 -50.52
C TYR A 69 -41.23 71.13 -50.99
N LEU A 70 -42.06 70.25 -50.43
CA LEU A 70 -42.04 68.81 -50.75
C LEU A 70 -42.51 68.59 -52.19
N LYS A 71 -41.66 68.01 -53.03
CA LYS A 71 -42.02 67.62 -54.41
C LYS A 71 -42.65 66.23 -54.44
N LYS A 72 -43.49 65.96 -55.45
CA LYS A 72 -44.08 64.62 -55.69
C LYS A 72 -42.97 63.56 -55.79
N HIS A 73 -43.16 62.40 -55.17
CA HIS A 73 -42.20 61.28 -55.12
C HIS A 73 -40.84 61.57 -54.45
N SER A 74 -40.69 62.70 -53.73
CA SER A 74 -39.41 63.06 -53.07
C SER A 74 -39.03 62.17 -51.89
N LYS A 75 -40.01 61.53 -51.25
CA LYS A 75 -39.82 60.70 -50.05
C LYS A 75 -40.00 59.21 -50.31
N GLU A 76 -40.25 58.85 -51.57
CA GLU A 76 -40.37 57.45 -51.96
C GLU A 76 -38.98 56.82 -52.05
N PRO A 77 -38.76 55.65 -51.45
CA PRO A 77 -37.49 54.95 -51.55
C PRO A 77 -37.29 54.52 -53.01
N LYS A 78 -36.20 54.97 -53.63
CA LYS A 78 -35.79 54.45 -54.94
C LYS A 78 -35.18 53.07 -54.71
N LEU A 79 -35.92 52.03 -55.09
CA LEU A 79 -35.40 50.67 -55.09
C LEU A 79 -34.38 50.53 -56.24
N PRO A 80 -33.21 49.91 -56.00
CA PRO A 80 -32.29 49.60 -57.08
C PRO A 80 -32.92 48.62 -58.07
N GLU A 81 -32.53 48.71 -59.34
CA GLU A 81 -32.96 47.78 -60.37
C GLU A 81 -32.42 46.38 -60.03
N SER A 82 -33.32 45.42 -59.89
CA SER A 82 -33.01 44.07 -59.41
C SER A 82 -32.42 43.22 -60.53
N GLU A 83 -31.11 42.97 -60.49
CA GLU A 83 -30.58 41.78 -61.15
C GLU A 83 -31.02 40.55 -60.36
N GLY A 84 -31.95 39.78 -60.94
CA GLY A 84 -32.59 38.65 -60.29
C GLY A 84 -31.58 37.57 -59.86
N SER A 85 -31.26 37.54 -58.57
CA SER A 85 -30.63 36.38 -57.95
C SER A 85 -31.72 35.34 -57.68
N TYR A 86 -31.91 34.40 -58.61
CA TYR A 86 -32.74 33.24 -58.35
C TYR A 86 -31.99 32.30 -57.41
N PRO A 87 -32.64 31.78 -56.34
CA PRO A 87 -32.03 30.76 -55.52
C PRO A 87 -31.74 29.54 -56.41
N ARG A 88 -30.45 29.22 -56.58
CA ARG A 88 -30.03 28.03 -57.28
C ARG A 88 -30.45 26.84 -56.40
N PHE A 89 -31.54 26.17 -56.75
CA PHE A 89 -31.94 24.95 -56.06
C PHE A 89 -30.95 23.84 -56.44
N GLU A 90 -29.92 23.64 -55.62
CA GLU A 90 -28.93 22.56 -55.78
C GLU A 90 -29.51 21.22 -55.32
N LYS A 91 -30.60 20.76 -55.95
CA LYS A 91 -31.03 19.37 -55.81
C LYS A 91 -30.34 18.57 -56.92
N PRO A 92 -29.66 17.46 -56.60
CA PRO A 92 -29.09 16.61 -57.63
C PRO A 92 -30.22 16.05 -58.52
N PRO A 93 -29.95 15.78 -59.81
CA PRO A 93 -30.93 15.15 -60.68
C PRO A 93 -31.33 13.78 -60.14
N VAL A 94 -32.59 13.40 -60.34
CA VAL A 94 -33.11 12.11 -59.90
C VAL A 94 -32.40 10.98 -60.67
N PRO A 95 -32.00 9.87 -60.01
CA PRO A 95 -31.39 8.73 -60.69
C PRO A 95 -32.25 8.17 -61.82
N THR A 96 -31.60 7.73 -62.90
CA THR A 96 -32.29 7.17 -64.07
C THR A 96 -32.69 5.72 -63.83
N ARG A 97 -33.71 5.22 -64.58
CA ARG A 97 -34.23 3.85 -64.43
C ARG A 97 -33.17 2.74 -64.63
N THR A 98 -32.10 3.04 -65.35
CA THR A 98 -30.96 2.13 -65.60
C THR A 98 -29.89 2.17 -64.52
N ASP A 99 -29.92 3.17 -63.64
CA ASP A 99 -28.94 3.36 -62.58
C ASP A 99 -29.32 2.50 -61.37
N HIS A 100 -28.59 1.42 -61.15
CA HIS A 100 -28.80 0.50 -60.04
C HIS A 100 -27.88 0.92 -58.89
N PRO A 101 -28.42 1.27 -57.70
CA PRO A 101 -27.58 1.69 -56.59
C PRO A 101 -26.62 0.56 -56.18
N THR A 102 -25.39 0.91 -55.83
CA THR A 102 -24.41 -0.04 -55.30
C THR A 102 -24.98 -0.66 -54.02
N MET A 103 -25.37 -1.93 -54.07
CA MET A 103 -26.06 -2.65 -52.99
C MET A 103 -25.10 -2.98 -51.83
N GLY A 104 -24.64 -1.97 -51.10
CA GLY A 104 -23.84 -2.12 -49.88
C GLY A 104 -22.37 -2.53 -50.09
N ILE A 105 -21.58 -2.42 -49.01
CA ILE A 105 -20.17 -2.79 -49.00
C ILE A 105 -20.07 -4.32 -48.88
N HIS A 106 -19.89 -5.01 -50.01
CA HIS A 106 -19.58 -6.45 -49.99
C HIS A 106 -18.13 -6.68 -49.54
N THR A 107 -17.86 -6.67 -48.24
CA THR A 107 -16.53 -7.05 -47.73
C THR A 107 -16.39 -8.57 -47.77
N LYS A 108 -15.31 -9.06 -48.38
CA LYS A 108 -14.96 -10.50 -48.45
C LYS A 108 -14.48 -11.10 -47.10
N ARG A 109 -14.71 -10.41 -45.98
CA ARG A 109 -14.18 -10.78 -44.67
C ARG A 109 -15.16 -11.68 -43.93
N ASP A 110 -14.69 -12.84 -43.50
CA ASP A 110 -15.48 -13.79 -42.71
C ASP A 110 -15.67 -13.26 -41.28
N PHE A 111 -16.88 -12.79 -40.96
CA PHE A 111 -17.22 -12.28 -39.62
C PHE A 111 -17.36 -13.38 -38.55
N ILE A 112 -17.44 -14.64 -38.96
CA ILE A 112 -17.55 -15.81 -38.07
C ILE A 112 -16.20 -16.13 -37.40
N ARG A 113 -15.09 -15.84 -38.08
CA ARG A 113 -13.74 -15.95 -37.52
C ARG A 113 -13.36 -14.63 -36.87
N THR A 114 -13.98 -14.33 -35.73
CA THR A 114 -13.50 -13.28 -34.84
C THR A 114 -12.09 -13.68 -34.41
N THR A 115 -11.09 -13.10 -35.08
CA THR A 115 -9.69 -13.25 -34.69
C THR A 115 -9.58 -12.67 -33.29
N THR A 116 -9.41 -13.56 -32.32
CA THR A 116 -9.07 -13.27 -30.92
C THR A 116 -7.65 -12.69 -30.87
N VAL A 117 -7.42 -11.57 -31.54
CA VAL A 117 -6.20 -10.80 -31.36
C VAL A 117 -6.32 -10.19 -29.98
N VAL A 118 -5.73 -10.85 -29.00
CA VAL A 118 -5.53 -10.30 -27.67
C VAL A 118 -4.88 -8.93 -27.87
N PRO A 119 -5.49 -7.83 -27.41
CA PRO A 119 -4.92 -6.50 -27.60
C PRO A 119 -3.53 -6.50 -26.95
N LYS A 120 -2.49 -6.38 -27.78
CA LYS A 120 -1.11 -6.35 -27.31
C LYS A 120 -0.94 -5.09 -26.48
N LYS A 121 -0.69 -5.26 -25.18
CA LYS A 121 -0.42 -4.13 -24.28
C LYS A 121 0.73 -3.30 -24.87
N PRO A 122 0.58 -1.97 -24.98
CA PRO A 122 1.64 -1.13 -25.49
C PRO A 122 2.86 -1.22 -24.56
N GLN A 123 4.05 -1.24 -25.14
CA GLN A 123 5.28 -1.19 -24.34
C GLN A 123 5.35 0.16 -23.63
N PRO A 124 5.74 0.19 -22.33
CA PRO A 124 5.93 1.44 -21.61
C PRO A 124 7.10 2.22 -22.22
N ILE A 125 6.82 3.45 -22.67
CA ILE A 125 7.75 4.31 -23.40
C ILE A 125 7.80 5.67 -22.71
N SER A 126 9.01 6.17 -22.49
CA SER A 126 9.29 7.54 -22.06
C SER A 126 9.39 8.44 -23.29
N VAL A 127 8.81 9.64 -23.21
CA VAL A 127 8.95 10.69 -24.22
C VAL A 127 9.47 11.94 -23.52
N ASP A 128 10.73 12.26 -23.78
CA ASP A 128 11.44 13.36 -23.11
C ASP A 128 11.27 14.70 -23.85
N THR A 129 11.11 14.65 -25.18
CA THR A 129 11.07 15.85 -26.04
C THR A 129 9.71 16.06 -26.70
N ASN A 130 9.36 17.33 -26.92
CA ASN A 130 8.19 17.75 -27.70
C ASN A 130 8.21 17.26 -29.17
N ARG A 131 9.39 16.87 -29.68
CA ARG A 131 9.59 16.25 -31.01
C ARG A 131 9.30 14.75 -31.04
N GLY A 132 8.98 14.14 -29.89
CA GLY A 132 8.53 12.75 -29.81
C GLY A 132 9.65 11.71 -29.84
N HIS A 133 10.86 12.02 -29.37
CA HIS A 133 11.88 10.99 -29.15
C HIS A 133 11.40 9.99 -28.10
N LYS A 134 11.28 8.71 -28.49
CA LYS A 134 10.72 7.61 -27.69
C LYS A 134 11.83 6.69 -27.21
N GLN A 135 11.90 6.47 -25.89
CA GLN A 135 12.81 5.49 -25.28
C GLN A 135 12.02 4.43 -24.50
N PRO A 136 12.21 3.13 -24.76
CA PRO A 136 11.57 2.06 -23.98
C PRO A 136 12.02 2.08 -22.51
N LEU A 137 11.07 2.03 -21.56
CA LEU A 137 11.38 2.13 -20.13
C LEU A 137 12.24 0.98 -19.62
N GLU A 138 11.98 -0.25 -20.09
CA GLU A 138 12.61 -1.49 -19.62
C GLU A 138 14.14 -1.47 -19.65
N ASN A 139 14.77 -0.82 -20.64
CA ASN A 139 16.22 -0.83 -20.81
C ASN A 139 16.87 0.54 -20.55
N SER A 140 16.07 1.56 -20.26
CA SER A 140 16.53 2.94 -20.05
C SER A 140 17.21 3.20 -18.70
N GLY A 141 17.14 2.24 -17.76
CA GLY A 141 17.63 2.42 -16.39
C GLY A 141 16.74 3.32 -15.51
N LEU A 142 15.67 3.92 -16.09
CA LEU A 142 14.69 4.74 -15.36
C LEU A 142 13.80 3.90 -14.42
N VAL A 143 13.70 2.59 -14.66
CA VAL A 143 12.92 1.65 -13.84
C VAL A 143 13.87 0.69 -13.13
N PRO A 144 13.88 0.66 -11.78
CA PRO A 144 14.67 -0.32 -11.02
C PRO A 144 14.27 -1.76 -11.36
N LYS A 145 15.26 -2.58 -11.73
CA LYS A 145 15.07 -4.03 -11.92
C LYS A 145 15.41 -4.77 -10.63
N TYR A 146 14.39 -5.03 -9.80
CA TYR A 146 14.56 -5.74 -8.53
C TYR A 146 15.11 -7.16 -8.67
N ILE A 147 14.93 -7.79 -9.83
CA ILE A 147 15.53 -9.10 -10.18
C ILE A 147 17.06 -9.05 -10.17
N LYS A 148 17.65 -7.87 -10.43
CA LYS A 148 19.11 -7.67 -10.46
C LYS A 148 19.67 -7.15 -9.14
N LYS A 149 18.89 -7.21 -8.04
CA LYS A 149 19.39 -6.86 -6.71
C LYS A 149 20.49 -7.87 -6.33
N LYS A 150 21.53 -7.42 -5.63
CA LYS A 150 22.65 -8.27 -5.18
C LYS A 150 22.16 -9.43 -4.31
N ASP A 151 21.32 -9.11 -3.34
CA ASP A 151 20.75 -10.07 -2.39
C ASP A 151 19.44 -10.71 -2.92
N TYR A 152 19.26 -10.80 -4.25
CA TYR A 152 18.06 -11.40 -4.82
C TYR A 152 18.11 -12.93 -4.63
N GLY A 153 17.13 -13.47 -3.89
CA GLY A 153 17.07 -14.89 -3.56
C GLY A 153 17.83 -15.27 -2.28
N GLU A 154 18.56 -14.34 -1.67
CA GLU A 154 19.21 -14.55 -0.38
C GLU A 154 18.26 -14.17 0.78
N VAL A 155 18.35 -14.91 1.89
CA VAL A 155 17.60 -14.60 3.11
C VAL A 155 18.29 -13.43 3.83
N PRO A 156 17.58 -12.32 4.10
CA PRO A 156 18.15 -11.20 4.84
C PRO A 156 18.71 -11.57 6.21
N VAL A 157 19.85 -10.98 6.58
CA VAL A 157 20.57 -11.22 7.84
C VAL A 157 19.67 -11.09 9.07
N TYR A 158 18.78 -10.09 9.10
CA TYR A 158 17.90 -9.87 10.25
C TYR A 158 16.91 -11.03 10.49
N LEU A 159 16.51 -11.78 9.44
CA LEU A 159 15.64 -12.95 9.60
C LEU A 159 16.42 -14.12 10.19
N GLN A 160 17.70 -14.27 9.84
CA GLN A 160 18.56 -15.29 10.42
C GLN A 160 18.73 -15.02 11.93
N GLN A 161 19.07 -13.78 12.30
CA GLN A 161 19.19 -13.36 13.70
C GLN A 161 17.91 -13.62 14.50
N ARG A 162 16.75 -13.29 13.92
CA ARG A 162 15.45 -13.53 14.56
C ARG A 162 15.16 -15.02 14.76
N ASN A 163 15.51 -15.85 13.78
CA ASN A 163 15.34 -17.30 13.90
C ASN A 163 16.25 -17.90 14.97
N GLU A 164 17.51 -17.46 15.04
CA GLU A 164 18.46 -17.88 16.07
C GLU A 164 18.00 -17.48 17.47
N GLU A 165 17.50 -16.26 17.65
CA GLU A 165 16.93 -15.80 18.91
C GLU A 165 15.72 -16.65 19.34
N GLN A 166 14.84 -16.97 18.38
CA GLN A 166 13.69 -17.83 18.64
C GLN A 166 14.11 -19.26 19.01
N GLN A 167 15.10 -19.84 18.32
CA GLN A 167 15.65 -21.15 18.66
C GLN A 167 16.27 -21.16 20.06
N ARG A 168 17.09 -20.16 20.38
CA ARG A 168 17.69 -20.02 21.72
C ARG A 168 16.62 -19.91 22.81
N ALA A 169 15.56 -19.14 22.56
CA ALA A 169 14.46 -19.01 23.50
C ALA A 169 13.69 -20.33 23.69
N GLN A 170 13.46 -21.09 22.62
CA GLN A 170 12.85 -22.42 22.68
C GLN A 170 13.73 -23.40 23.47
N GLU A 171 15.02 -23.46 23.17
CA GLU A 171 15.98 -24.33 23.88
C GLU A 171 16.05 -24.02 25.38
N ALA A 172 16.04 -22.73 25.74
CA ALA A 172 16.02 -22.28 27.13
C ALA A 172 14.71 -22.64 27.86
N TYR A 173 13.57 -22.55 27.17
CA TYR A 173 12.29 -23.01 27.71
C TYR A 173 12.28 -24.53 27.90
N ASP A 174 12.76 -25.27 26.91
CA ASP A 174 12.81 -26.74 26.95
C ASP A 174 13.80 -27.25 28.00
N SER A 175 14.92 -26.56 28.24
CA SER A 175 15.84 -26.88 29.34
C SER A 175 15.19 -26.61 30.70
N TYR A 176 14.52 -25.48 30.88
CA TYR A 176 13.79 -25.16 32.10
C TYR A 176 12.69 -26.19 32.40
N VAL A 177 11.90 -26.57 31.39
CA VAL A 177 10.86 -27.59 31.54
C VAL A 177 11.47 -28.95 31.87
N ARG A 178 12.60 -29.31 31.27
CA ARG A 178 13.33 -30.54 31.61
C ARG A 178 13.81 -30.53 33.06
N GLU A 179 14.42 -29.43 33.50
CA GLU A 179 14.90 -29.30 34.88
C GLU A 179 13.74 -29.37 35.88
N GLN A 180 12.62 -28.69 35.62
CA GLN A 180 11.43 -28.80 36.46
C GLN A 180 10.86 -30.23 36.49
N LYS A 181 10.87 -30.92 35.36
CA LYS A 181 10.47 -32.34 35.29
C LYS A 181 11.44 -33.23 36.06
N GLU A 182 12.74 -32.97 36.00
CA GLU A 182 13.77 -33.73 36.73
C GLU A 182 13.68 -33.48 38.24
N GLN A 183 13.44 -32.24 38.67
CA GLN A 183 13.22 -31.87 40.06
C GLN A 183 11.94 -32.50 40.63
N GLY A 184 10.87 -32.57 39.83
CA GLY A 184 9.63 -33.23 40.19
C GLY A 184 9.62 -34.75 39.95
N ALA A 185 10.60 -35.29 39.23
CA ALA A 185 10.68 -36.70 38.92
C ALA A 185 11.20 -37.47 40.13
N MET A 186 10.44 -38.50 40.53
CA MET A 186 10.92 -39.52 41.43
C MET A 186 12.15 -40.21 40.83
N LYS A 187 13.21 -40.45 41.62
CA LYS A 187 14.41 -41.13 41.16
C LYS A 187 14.03 -42.54 40.70
N GLN A 188 14.28 -42.84 39.43
CA GLN A 188 14.18 -44.20 38.94
C GLN A 188 15.34 -45.03 39.49
N LEU A 189 15.04 -46.17 40.10
CA LEU A 189 16.06 -47.10 40.59
C LEU A 189 16.81 -47.69 39.39
N SER A 190 18.15 -47.68 39.42
CA SER A 190 18.92 -48.32 38.36
C SER A 190 18.75 -49.84 38.42
N ASP A 191 18.96 -50.53 37.29
CA ASP A 191 18.88 -51.99 37.25
C ASP A 191 19.92 -52.65 38.19
N GLU A 192 21.08 -52.00 38.37
CA GLU A 192 22.14 -52.43 39.29
C GLU A 192 21.71 -52.27 40.76
N GLU A 193 21.15 -51.11 41.11
CA GLU A 193 20.62 -50.85 42.45
C GLU A 193 19.50 -51.86 42.77
N ARG A 194 18.61 -52.14 41.80
CA ARG A 194 17.54 -53.15 41.94
C ARG A 194 18.09 -54.54 42.22
N GLN A 195 19.07 -54.99 41.43
CA GLN A 195 19.69 -56.31 41.62
C GLN A 195 20.35 -56.43 42.99
N SER A 196 21.06 -55.38 43.43
CA SER A 196 21.71 -55.38 44.75
C SER A 196 20.70 -55.50 45.91
N ILE A 197 19.53 -54.87 45.80
CA ILE A 197 18.45 -54.96 46.79
C ILE A 197 17.85 -56.37 46.78
N LEU A 198 17.62 -56.92 45.59
CA LEU A 198 17.04 -58.26 45.41
C LEU A 198 17.97 -59.34 45.98
N GLU A 199 19.27 -59.26 45.71
CA GLU A 199 20.27 -60.15 46.31
C GLU A 199 20.28 -60.06 47.84
N ARG A 200 20.20 -58.83 48.39
CA ARG A 200 20.10 -58.61 49.84
C ARG A 200 18.82 -59.20 50.44
N LEU A 201 17.68 -59.07 49.77
CA LEU A 201 16.40 -59.63 50.20
C LEU A 201 16.46 -61.16 50.19
N LYS A 202 17.00 -61.77 49.13
CA LYS A 202 17.19 -63.23 49.04
C LYS A 202 18.12 -63.76 50.13
N ALA A 203 19.25 -63.09 50.36
CA ALA A 203 20.17 -63.46 51.44
C ALA A 203 19.54 -63.33 52.84
N ASN A 204 18.61 -62.37 53.04
CA ASN A 204 17.87 -62.25 54.29
C ASN A 204 16.82 -63.37 54.44
N TRP A 205 16.13 -63.71 53.35
CA TRP A 205 15.18 -64.82 53.33
C TRP A 205 15.90 -66.15 53.64
N ASP A 206 17.07 -66.41 53.04
CA ASP A 206 17.86 -67.61 53.32
C ASP A 206 18.24 -67.74 54.79
N LYS A 207 18.61 -66.61 55.44
CA LYS A 207 18.92 -66.59 56.88
C LYS A 207 17.71 -66.93 57.74
N LEU A 208 16.58 -66.26 57.51
CA LEU A 208 15.34 -66.52 58.25
C LEU A 208 14.81 -67.93 57.99
N HIS A 209 14.95 -68.43 56.77
CA HIS A 209 14.57 -69.78 56.43
C HIS A 209 15.45 -70.81 57.15
N HIS A 210 16.76 -70.56 57.26
CA HIS A 210 17.66 -71.41 58.04
C HIS A 210 17.31 -71.41 59.54
N GLU A 211 17.00 -70.24 60.11
CA GLU A 211 16.50 -70.12 61.49
C GLU A 211 15.20 -70.91 61.68
N TYR A 212 14.25 -70.78 60.74
CA TYR A 212 13.00 -71.54 60.75
C TYR A 212 13.24 -73.06 60.67
N GLN A 213 14.16 -73.51 59.81
CA GLN A 213 14.54 -74.93 59.71
C GLN A 213 15.21 -75.46 60.99
N SER A 214 15.91 -74.59 61.74
CA SER A 214 16.55 -74.96 63.01
C SER A 214 15.58 -75.13 64.18
N LEU A 215 14.28 -74.82 63.98
CA LEU A 215 13.26 -74.98 65.02
C LEU A 215 13.03 -76.46 65.36
N SER A 216 12.78 -76.72 66.64
CA SER A 216 12.43 -78.07 67.12
C SER A 216 11.06 -78.51 66.60
N LEU A 217 10.95 -79.79 66.21
CA LEU A 217 9.71 -80.42 65.74
C LEU A 217 8.56 -80.32 66.77
N VAL A 218 8.88 -80.28 68.06
CA VAL A 218 7.91 -80.19 69.16
C VAL A 218 7.62 -78.73 69.49
N THR A 219 6.42 -78.26 69.12
CA THR A 219 5.98 -76.85 69.24
C THR A 219 4.81 -76.67 70.22
N ASP A 220 4.81 -77.43 71.31
CA ASP A 220 3.68 -77.47 72.26
C ASP A 220 3.60 -76.23 73.17
N MET A 221 4.71 -75.49 73.31
CA MET A 221 4.75 -74.26 74.12
C MET A 221 4.27 -73.04 73.32
N LEU A 222 3.39 -72.23 73.92
CA LEU A 222 2.84 -71.00 73.31
C LEU A 222 3.94 -70.05 72.78
N SER A 223 5.06 -69.91 73.50
CA SER A 223 6.19 -69.08 73.07
C SER A 223 6.89 -69.60 71.81
N LYS A 224 7.02 -70.93 71.68
CA LYS A 224 7.60 -71.57 70.49
C LYS A 224 6.69 -71.42 69.27
N LYS A 225 5.37 -71.53 69.48
CA LYS A 225 4.36 -71.29 68.44
C LYS A 225 4.37 -69.84 67.96
N ALA A 226 4.40 -68.87 68.89
CA ALA A 226 4.47 -67.45 68.55
C ALA A 226 5.78 -67.08 67.82
N HIS A 227 6.90 -67.68 68.21
CA HIS A 227 8.18 -67.48 67.52
C HIS A 227 8.14 -68.01 66.07
N LYS A 228 7.59 -69.22 65.88
CA LYS A 228 7.36 -69.80 64.55
C LYS A 228 6.47 -68.91 63.68
N GLU A 229 5.33 -68.46 64.21
CA GLU A 229 4.39 -67.59 63.51
C GLU A 229 5.05 -66.25 63.10
N ARG A 230 5.91 -65.70 63.96
CA ARG A 230 6.69 -64.49 63.63
C ARG A 230 7.67 -64.73 62.48
N LEU A 231 8.35 -65.88 62.47
CA LEU A 231 9.28 -66.24 61.38
C LEU A 231 8.51 -66.46 60.07
N GLU A 232 7.37 -67.15 60.10
CA GLU A 232 6.50 -67.35 58.93
C GLU A 232 5.98 -66.02 58.37
N ALA A 233 5.52 -65.11 59.25
CA ALA A 233 5.06 -63.79 58.85
C ALA A 233 6.19 -62.96 58.21
N ALA A 234 7.39 -63.00 58.78
CA ALA A 234 8.55 -62.30 58.23
C ALA A 234 9.02 -62.90 56.89
N MET A 235 9.01 -64.23 56.74
CA MET A 235 9.30 -64.89 55.47
C MET A 235 8.30 -64.49 54.38
N LYS A 236 7.00 -64.52 54.72
CA LYS A 236 5.94 -64.12 53.80
C LYS A 236 6.07 -62.67 53.33
N GLN A 237 6.48 -61.76 54.22
CA GLN A 237 6.76 -60.37 53.86
C GLN A 237 7.92 -60.27 52.85
N LEU A 238 9.02 -60.98 53.09
CA LEU A 238 10.14 -61.00 52.15
C LEU A 238 9.76 -61.61 50.80
N GLU A 239 8.93 -62.64 50.77
CA GLU A 239 8.42 -63.23 49.52
C GLU A 239 7.58 -62.21 48.74
N THR A 240 6.68 -61.49 49.40
CA THR A 240 5.88 -60.43 48.75
C THR A 240 6.76 -59.30 48.23
N ASP A 241 7.80 -58.93 48.98
CA ASP A 241 8.74 -57.89 48.58
C ASP A 241 9.59 -58.34 47.38
N ILE A 242 10.13 -59.55 47.40
CA ILE A 242 10.89 -60.12 46.28
C ILE A 242 10.01 -60.21 45.02
N GLU A 243 8.78 -60.70 45.15
CA GLU A 243 7.83 -60.78 44.04
C GLU A 243 7.53 -59.38 43.47
N PHE A 244 7.34 -58.38 44.33
CA PHE A 244 7.14 -57.00 43.91
C PHE A 244 8.33 -56.48 43.08
N PHE A 245 9.55 -56.66 43.57
CA PHE A 245 10.75 -56.22 42.86
C PHE A 245 11.03 -57.03 41.58
N GLU A 246 10.67 -58.31 41.52
CA GLU A 246 10.83 -59.15 40.33
C GLU A 246 9.80 -58.83 39.24
N ARG A 247 8.55 -58.57 39.64
CA ARG A 247 7.45 -58.24 38.73
C ARG A 247 7.59 -56.85 38.09
N PHE A 248 8.07 -55.87 38.85
CA PHE A 248 8.22 -54.50 38.37
C PHE A 248 9.67 -54.17 38.02
N LYS A 249 9.96 -54.09 36.72
CA LYS A 249 11.29 -53.70 36.21
C LYS A 249 11.63 -52.23 36.47
N ILE A 250 10.62 -51.35 36.39
CA ILE A 250 10.79 -49.90 36.56
C ILE A 250 10.15 -49.51 37.89
N LEU A 251 10.97 -49.04 38.83
CA LEU A 251 10.55 -48.57 40.14
C LEU A 251 11.01 -47.14 40.35
N TYR A 252 10.10 -46.31 40.84
CA TYR A 252 10.33 -44.90 41.15
C TYR A 252 10.33 -44.73 42.66
N VAL A 253 11.40 -44.12 43.18
CA VAL A 253 11.56 -43.84 44.60
C VAL A 253 11.44 -42.33 44.81
N PRO A 254 10.58 -41.86 45.73
CA PRO A 254 10.50 -40.44 46.05
C PRO A 254 11.83 -39.96 46.62
N ASN A 255 12.32 -38.82 46.12
CA ASN A 255 13.49 -38.15 46.70
C ASN A 255 13.13 -37.65 48.11
N LYS A 256 13.94 -38.01 49.11
CA LYS A 256 13.80 -37.52 50.50
C LYS A 256 14.45 -36.16 50.67
#